data_AF-A0A1T4Z820-F1
#
_entry.id   AF-A0A1T4Z820-F1
#
_cell.length_a   1.000
_cell.length_b   1.000
_cell.length_c   1.000
_cell.angle_alpha   90.00
_cell.angle_beta   90.00
_cell.angle_gamma   90.00
#
_symmetry.space_group_name_H-M   'P 1'
#
loop_
_entity.id
_entity.type
_entity.pdbx_description
1 polymer ?
#
loop_
_entity_poly.entity_id
_entity_poly.type
_entity_poly.pdbx_seq_one_letter_code
_entity_poly.pdbx_strand_id
1 'polypeptide(L)'
;MGQHFRELGGFIMVAELQLVLRFDPDALEIPGDPERLRGGAEKLQDFITGLTDVGQRLREADAPKESRGPTVRAMSRVAGTVGRVLEADAEQLSDVAELVRRQADRLTDAQGTVDEARRRWRQARDELRDQVDDLNERVARAERERNERIEREEREEKARKDGKNGGHGGGGDRDRERRDPEPPTEAAQLIRAMDQQVLNQVDGPLRRLAGLEFTDRHGAVAMAMDGKVDQIAERYRQSVQAIFDDVVEALRQVHRVDEQLVEQLPRREKALASVAQAPDQQAAPDLTRVSRPEDLTTVGEQLQECAQALNRADEQLPEIRIAIREGRMTPEDERIGSMSGFQRTWKEHLDQVREDLNHARKAGEEIARELRELDERGAREVRRAFRQAD
;
A
#
# COMPACT_ATOMS: atom_id res chain seq x y z
N MET A 1 -20.94 -18.07 -45.53
CA MET A 1 -21.71 -18.22 -44.27
C MET A 1 -20.93 -19.14 -43.34
N GLY A 2 -20.69 -18.69 -42.10
CA GLY A 2 -20.40 -19.57 -40.95
C GLY A 2 -18.92 -19.86 -40.67
N GLN A 3 -18.25 -18.93 -39.99
CA GLN A 3 -17.01 -19.18 -39.24
C GLN A 3 -17.29 -20.12 -38.06
N HIS A 4 -16.42 -21.10 -37.82
CA HIS A 4 -16.24 -21.73 -36.51
C HIS A 4 -14.80 -21.50 -36.06
N PHE A 5 -14.65 -20.66 -35.04
CA PHE A 5 -13.43 -20.45 -34.29
C PHE A 5 -13.33 -21.51 -33.18
N ARG A 6 -12.14 -22.08 -33.03
CA ARG A 6 -11.71 -22.90 -31.89
C ARG A 6 -11.14 -22.00 -30.78
N GLU A 7 -11.35 -22.48 -29.56
CA GLU A 7 -10.39 -22.54 -28.45
C GLU A 7 -10.05 -21.30 -27.59
N LEU A 8 -10.20 -21.54 -26.27
CA LEU A 8 -9.35 -21.13 -25.13
C LEU A 8 -9.56 -19.77 -24.45
N GLY A 9 -9.50 -19.83 -23.11
CA GLY A 9 -9.50 -18.70 -22.17
C GLY A 9 -10.81 -18.68 -21.36
N GLY A 10 -10.92 -19.36 -20.22
CA GLY A 10 -10.10 -19.07 -19.06
C GLY A 10 -10.90 -18.13 -18.16
N PHE A 11 -11.67 -18.73 -17.25
CA PHE A 11 -12.27 -18.15 -16.04
C PHE A 11 -11.92 -16.68 -15.77
N ILE A 12 -12.71 -15.76 -16.33
CA ILE A 12 -12.93 -14.47 -15.68
C ILE A 12 -14.13 -14.71 -14.78
N MET A 13 -13.88 -15.11 -13.53
CA MET A 13 -14.84 -14.87 -12.45
C MET A 13 -14.91 -13.35 -12.26
N VAL A 14 -15.69 -12.70 -13.12
CA VAL A 14 -16.36 -11.46 -12.72
C VAL A 14 -17.26 -11.91 -11.58
N ALA A 15 -16.85 -11.65 -10.34
CA ALA A 15 -17.72 -11.82 -9.20
C ALA A 15 -18.90 -10.87 -9.42
N GLU A 16 -20.01 -11.40 -9.93
CA GLU A 16 -21.32 -10.79 -9.85
C GLU A 16 -21.66 -10.67 -8.35
N LEU A 17 -21.25 -9.54 -7.76
CA LEU A 17 -21.69 -9.09 -6.45
C LEU A 17 -23.18 -8.76 -6.55
N GLN A 18 -24.01 -9.65 -6.01
CA GLN A 18 -25.38 -9.31 -5.64
C GLN A 18 -25.34 -8.11 -4.67
N LEU A 19 -25.71 -6.94 -5.19
CA LEU A 19 -25.79 -5.66 -4.51
C LEU A 19 -26.74 -5.73 -3.30
N VAL A 20 -26.18 -5.71 -2.09
CA VAL A 20 -26.91 -5.33 -0.88
C VAL A 20 -26.65 -3.86 -0.62
N LEU A 21 -27.67 -3.05 -0.87
CA LEU A 21 -27.70 -1.59 -0.71
C LEU A 21 -27.70 -1.22 0.78
N ARG A 22 -26.65 -0.54 1.29
CA ARG A 22 -26.68 0.39 2.45
C ARG A 22 -25.30 0.93 2.82
N PHE A 23 -25.20 2.25 2.99
CA PHE A 23 -24.14 2.89 3.78
C PHE A 23 -24.30 2.44 5.24
N ASP A 24 -23.32 1.70 5.75
CA ASP A 24 -23.37 1.04 7.06
C ASP A 24 -21.96 0.99 7.66
N PRO A 25 -21.80 1.01 9.01
CA PRO A 25 -20.52 0.74 9.65
C PRO A 25 -19.78 -0.45 9.04
N ASP A 26 -20.48 -1.55 8.76
CA ASP A 26 -19.84 -2.78 8.30
C ASP A 26 -19.34 -2.70 6.86
N ALA A 27 -19.81 -1.73 6.07
CA ALA A 27 -19.37 -1.51 4.69
C ALA A 27 -18.04 -0.75 4.58
N LEU A 28 -17.50 -0.20 5.68
CA LEU A 28 -16.25 0.55 5.67
C LEU A 28 -15.06 -0.40 5.71
N GLU A 29 -14.45 -0.73 4.57
CA GLU A 29 -13.28 -1.65 4.50
C GLU A 29 -12.06 -0.96 3.88
N ILE A 30 -10.94 -0.88 4.59
CA ILE A 30 -9.71 -0.31 4.03
C ILE A 30 -9.06 -1.35 3.10
N PRO A 31 -8.77 -1.01 1.82
CA PRO A 31 -8.01 -1.89 0.95
C PRO A 31 -6.55 -2.01 1.40
N GLY A 32 -5.94 -3.16 1.13
CA GLY A 32 -4.55 -3.46 1.49
C GLY A 32 -4.42 -4.45 2.64
N ASP A 33 -3.21 -4.99 2.79
CA ASP A 33 -2.88 -6.05 3.74
C ASP A 33 -1.53 -5.73 4.42
N PRO A 34 -1.56 -5.28 5.70
CA PRO A 34 -0.35 -4.96 6.46
C PRO A 34 0.62 -6.14 6.59
N GLU A 35 0.11 -7.37 6.72
CA GLU A 35 0.95 -8.56 6.89
C GLU A 35 1.71 -8.87 5.59
N ARG A 36 1.06 -8.68 4.44
CA ARG A 36 1.74 -8.77 3.13
C ARG A 36 2.81 -7.69 2.97
N LEU A 37 2.56 -6.47 3.43
CA LEU A 37 3.59 -5.41 3.42
C LEU A 37 4.77 -5.76 4.33
N ARG A 38 4.52 -6.28 5.54
CA ARG A 38 5.58 -6.75 6.46
C ARG A 38 6.41 -7.86 5.82
N GLY A 39 5.75 -8.89 5.28
CA GLY A 39 6.43 -9.97 4.58
C GLY A 39 7.20 -9.49 3.34
N GLY A 40 6.67 -8.49 2.62
CA GLY A 40 7.37 -7.84 1.51
C GLY A 40 8.63 -7.10 1.96
N ALA A 41 8.57 -6.38 3.08
CA ALA A 41 9.72 -5.68 3.65
C ALA A 41 10.78 -6.63 4.24
N GLU A 42 10.38 -7.76 4.82
CA GLU A 42 11.30 -8.82 5.25
C GLU A 42 12.04 -9.42 4.06
N LYS A 43 11.32 -9.81 3.00
CA LYS A 43 11.95 -10.31 1.77
C LYS A 43 12.87 -9.28 1.11
N LEU A 44 12.51 -8.00 1.15
CA LEU A 44 13.38 -6.93 0.67
C LEU A 44 14.63 -6.79 1.53
N GLN A 45 14.54 -6.97 2.86
CA GLN A 45 15.70 -7.00 3.75
C GLN A 45 16.63 -8.19 3.47
N ASP A 46 16.07 -9.37 3.20
CA ASP A 46 16.85 -10.55 2.82
C ASP A 46 17.59 -10.31 1.50
N PHE A 47 16.92 -9.70 0.52
CA PHE A 47 17.51 -9.29 -0.75
C PHE A 47 18.66 -8.29 -0.56
N ILE A 48 18.47 -7.25 0.27
CA ILE A 48 19.50 -6.27 0.65
C ILE A 48 20.70 -6.94 1.30
N THR A 49 20.46 -7.89 2.21
CA THR A 49 21.51 -8.66 2.88
C THR A 49 22.31 -9.48 1.88
N GLY A 50 21.62 -10.11 0.91
CA GLY A 50 22.26 -10.84 -0.19
C GLY A 50 23.12 -9.94 -1.07
N LEU A 51 22.64 -8.75 -1.45
CA LEU A 51 23.43 -7.78 -2.22
C LEU A 51 24.66 -7.28 -1.44
N THR A 52 24.51 -7.05 -0.14
CA THR A 52 25.61 -6.61 0.74
C THR A 52 26.69 -7.69 0.85
N ASP A 53 26.30 -8.95 1.05
CA ASP A 53 27.24 -10.09 1.09
C ASP A 53 28.01 -10.22 -0.23
N VAL A 54 27.31 -10.17 -1.36
CA VAL A 54 27.95 -10.22 -2.67
C VAL A 54 28.87 -9.02 -2.89
N GLY A 55 28.44 -7.82 -2.49
CA GLY A 55 29.24 -6.61 -2.57
C GLY A 55 30.55 -6.71 -1.79
N GLN A 56 30.47 -7.22 -0.56
CA GLN A 56 31.64 -7.46 0.29
C GLN A 56 32.58 -8.51 -0.32
N ARG A 57 32.04 -9.65 -0.78
CA ARG A 57 32.83 -10.72 -1.42
C ARG A 57 33.56 -10.22 -2.67
N LEU A 58 32.92 -9.37 -3.47
CA LEU A 58 33.55 -8.75 -4.65
C LEU A 58 34.67 -7.76 -4.28
N ARG A 59 34.54 -7.03 -3.17
CA ARG A 59 35.61 -6.17 -2.66
C ARG A 59 36.81 -6.96 -2.12
N GLU A 60 36.54 -8.14 -1.59
CA GLU A 60 37.56 -9.06 -1.09
C GLU A 60 38.13 -9.96 -2.19
N ALA A 61 37.55 -9.95 -3.40
CA ALA A 61 37.95 -10.76 -4.55
C ALA A 61 39.31 -10.32 -5.10
N ASP A 62 40.36 -10.94 -4.58
CA ASP A 62 41.73 -10.57 -4.89
C ASP A 62 42.71 -11.70 -4.60
N ALA A 63 43.83 -11.71 -5.31
CA ALA A 63 44.90 -12.69 -5.08
C ALA A 63 45.86 -12.22 -3.97
N PRO A 64 46.77 -13.08 -3.46
CA PRO A 64 47.80 -12.66 -2.51
C PRO A 64 48.63 -11.48 -3.03
N LYS A 65 48.88 -10.47 -2.18
CA LYS A 65 49.60 -9.23 -2.56
C LYS A 65 50.98 -9.51 -3.19
N GLU A 66 51.59 -10.61 -2.81
CA GLU A 66 52.90 -11.05 -3.26
C GLU A 66 52.92 -11.53 -4.72
N SER A 67 51.80 -12.02 -5.25
CA SER A 67 51.67 -12.60 -6.59
C SER A 67 50.78 -11.79 -7.55
N ARG A 68 50.18 -10.69 -7.08
CA ARG A 68 49.39 -9.75 -7.91
C ARG A 68 50.19 -9.09 -9.02
N GLY A 69 50.02 -9.61 -10.23
CA GLY A 69 50.35 -8.91 -11.48
C GLY A 69 49.28 -7.90 -11.91
N PRO A 70 49.52 -7.15 -13.00
CA PRO A 70 48.68 -6.04 -13.45
C PRO A 70 47.26 -6.48 -13.85
N THR A 71 47.12 -7.67 -14.43
CA THR A 71 45.81 -8.22 -14.85
C THR A 71 44.95 -8.57 -13.65
N VAL A 72 45.52 -9.26 -12.64
CA VAL A 72 44.82 -9.57 -11.38
C VAL A 72 44.34 -8.27 -10.71
N ARG A 73 45.21 -7.24 -10.64
CA ARG A 73 44.81 -5.93 -10.11
C ARG A 73 43.72 -5.23 -10.93
N ALA A 74 43.67 -5.43 -12.23
CA ALA A 74 42.59 -4.89 -13.06
C ALA A 74 41.26 -5.60 -12.74
N MET A 75 41.27 -6.93 -12.67
CA MET A 75 40.09 -7.73 -12.30
C MET A 75 39.58 -7.37 -10.90
N SER A 76 40.47 -7.31 -9.90
CA SER A 76 40.09 -6.94 -8.52
C SER A 76 39.62 -5.49 -8.39
N ARG A 77 40.10 -4.58 -9.24
CA ARG A 77 39.55 -3.20 -9.31
C ARG A 77 38.12 -3.19 -9.85
N VAL A 78 37.84 -3.94 -10.91
CA VAL A 78 36.48 -4.09 -11.43
C VAL A 78 35.58 -4.70 -10.36
N ALA A 79 36.01 -5.80 -9.73
CA ALA A 79 35.30 -6.46 -8.64
C ALA A 79 35.01 -5.50 -7.47
N GLY A 80 36.02 -4.79 -6.97
CA GLY A 80 35.84 -3.82 -5.89
C GLY A 80 34.97 -2.62 -6.27
N THR A 81 34.95 -2.23 -7.54
CA THR A 81 34.06 -1.16 -8.03
C THR A 81 32.61 -1.62 -8.06
N VAL A 82 32.36 -2.79 -8.64
CA VAL A 82 31.03 -3.42 -8.64
C VAL A 82 30.56 -3.70 -7.21
N GLY A 83 31.44 -4.15 -6.33
CA GLY A 83 31.10 -4.38 -4.92
C GLY A 83 30.65 -3.11 -4.21
N ARG A 84 31.32 -1.98 -4.45
CA ARG A 84 30.88 -0.66 -3.94
C ARG A 84 29.52 -0.22 -4.50
N VAL A 85 29.24 -0.50 -5.78
CA VAL A 85 27.93 -0.23 -6.39
C VAL A 85 26.84 -1.02 -5.66
N LEU A 86 27.04 -2.33 -5.47
CA LEU A 86 26.07 -3.19 -4.80
C LEU A 86 25.83 -2.81 -3.32
N GLU A 87 26.85 -2.36 -2.60
CA GLU A 87 26.71 -1.83 -1.24
C GLU A 87 25.87 -0.54 -1.21
N ALA A 88 26.10 0.39 -2.15
CA ALA A 88 25.32 1.63 -2.25
C ALA A 88 23.85 1.36 -2.67
N ASP A 89 23.66 0.38 -3.55
CA ASP A 89 22.35 -0.11 -3.97
C ASP A 89 21.57 -0.72 -2.79
N ALA A 90 22.25 -1.51 -1.95
CA ALA A 90 21.69 -2.10 -0.75
C ALA A 90 21.25 -1.02 0.26
N GLU A 91 22.02 0.05 0.41
CA GLU A 91 21.66 1.19 1.26
C GLU A 91 20.39 1.90 0.76
N GLN A 92 20.30 2.20 -0.55
CA GLN A 92 19.10 2.82 -1.13
C GLN A 92 17.85 1.94 -0.95
N LEU A 93 18.00 0.62 -1.11
CA LEU A 93 16.90 -0.32 -0.89
C LEU A 93 16.51 -0.44 0.58
N SER A 94 17.43 -0.21 1.52
CA SER A 94 17.13 -0.20 2.96
C SER A 94 16.15 0.90 3.31
N ASP A 95 16.30 2.09 2.72
CA ASP A 95 15.34 3.19 2.89
C ASP A 95 13.94 2.80 2.37
N VAL A 96 13.89 2.11 1.22
CA VAL A 96 12.64 1.60 0.64
C VAL A 96 12.01 0.54 1.56
N ALA A 97 12.79 -0.39 2.10
CA ALA A 97 12.31 -1.41 3.03
C ALA A 97 11.74 -0.79 4.32
N GLU A 98 12.37 0.26 4.84
CA GLU A 98 11.86 1.00 5.99
C GLU A 98 10.53 1.70 5.66
N LEU A 99 10.40 2.31 4.49
CA LEU A 99 9.15 2.93 4.05
C LEU A 99 8.02 1.91 3.92
N VAL A 100 8.29 0.72 3.39
CA VAL A 100 7.29 -0.37 3.31
C VAL A 100 6.84 -0.81 4.71
N ARG A 101 7.77 -0.95 5.68
CA ARG A 101 7.41 -1.26 7.08
C ARG A 101 6.56 -0.16 7.70
N ARG A 102 6.98 1.09 7.55
CA ARG A 102 6.23 2.25 8.04
C ARG A 102 4.83 2.30 7.43
N GLN A 103 4.69 1.96 6.15
CA GLN A 103 3.38 1.87 5.50
C GLN A 103 2.52 0.76 6.12
N ALA A 104 3.09 -0.42 6.39
CA ALA A 104 2.38 -1.51 7.07
C ALA A 104 1.87 -1.10 8.46
N ASP A 105 2.71 -0.40 9.23
CA ASP A 105 2.35 0.07 10.57
C ASP A 105 1.24 1.12 10.49
N ARG A 106 1.35 2.09 9.58
CA ARG A 106 0.28 3.09 9.35
C ARG A 106 -1.02 2.46 8.88
N LEU A 107 -0.95 1.43 8.04
CA LEU A 107 -2.13 0.71 7.58
C LEU A 107 -2.78 -0.08 8.73
N THR A 108 -1.97 -0.64 9.64
CA THR A 108 -2.45 -1.29 10.86
C THR A 108 -3.18 -0.29 11.78
N ASP A 109 -2.58 0.88 12.01
CA ASP A 109 -3.18 1.97 12.80
C ASP A 109 -4.49 2.46 12.16
N ALA A 110 -4.51 2.59 10.83
CA ALA A 110 -5.71 2.98 10.09
C ALA A 110 -6.82 1.93 10.17
N GLN A 111 -6.49 0.64 10.09
CA GLN A 111 -7.45 -0.46 10.29
C GLN A 111 -8.03 -0.44 11.72
N GLY A 112 -7.19 -0.22 12.73
CA GLY A 112 -7.66 -0.03 14.11
C GLY A 112 -8.59 1.18 14.26
N THR A 113 -8.25 2.29 13.61
CA THR A 113 -9.08 3.51 13.58
C THR A 113 -10.43 3.24 12.91
N VAL A 114 -10.46 2.45 11.84
CA VAL A 114 -11.71 2.06 11.18
C VAL A 114 -12.55 1.15 12.06
N ASP A 115 -11.97 0.18 12.74
CA ASP A 115 -12.73 -0.67 13.67
C ASP A 115 -13.31 0.12 14.84
N GLU A 116 -12.59 1.10 15.37
CA GLU A 116 -13.11 2.05 16.35
C GLU A 116 -14.22 2.93 15.77
N ALA A 117 -14.03 3.45 14.55
CA ALA A 117 -15.04 4.22 13.82
C ALA A 117 -16.34 3.43 13.64
N ARG A 118 -16.24 2.15 13.26
CA ARG A 118 -17.39 1.24 13.15
C ARG A 118 -18.13 1.11 14.47
N ARG A 119 -17.42 0.93 15.58
CA ARG A 119 -18.01 0.85 16.93
C ARG A 119 -18.72 2.14 17.32
N ARG A 120 -18.04 3.28 17.18
CA ARG A 120 -18.59 4.62 17.49
C ARG A 120 -19.80 4.95 16.63
N TRP A 121 -19.80 4.54 15.36
CA TRP A 121 -20.94 4.78 14.46
C TRP A 121 -22.13 3.90 14.81
N ARG A 122 -21.94 2.61 15.13
CA ARG A 122 -23.02 1.75 15.65
C ARG A 122 -23.63 2.34 16.92
N GLN A 123 -22.78 2.80 17.85
CA GLN A 123 -23.23 3.48 19.07
C GLN A 123 -24.05 4.73 18.75
N ALA A 124 -23.58 5.61 17.85
CA ALA A 124 -24.32 6.81 17.46
C ALA A 124 -25.69 6.49 16.83
N ARG A 125 -25.79 5.39 16.07
CA ARG A 125 -27.06 4.92 15.50
C ARG A 125 -28.02 4.41 16.56
N ASP A 126 -27.51 3.66 17.54
CA ASP A 126 -28.31 3.15 18.65
C ASP A 126 -28.79 4.31 19.55
N GLU A 127 -27.92 5.28 19.84
CA GLU A 127 -28.28 6.51 20.56
C GLU A 127 -29.35 7.33 19.80
N LEU A 128 -29.23 7.46 18.47
CA LEU A 128 -30.25 8.11 17.66
C LEU A 128 -31.58 7.36 17.72
N ARG A 129 -31.56 6.03 17.64
CA ARG A 129 -32.77 5.19 17.74
C ARG A 129 -33.45 5.38 19.10
N ASP A 130 -32.70 5.28 20.19
CA ASP A 130 -33.23 5.45 21.55
C ASP A 130 -33.81 6.85 21.77
N GLN A 131 -33.16 7.90 21.24
CA GLN A 131 -33.64 9.28 21.35
C GLN A 131 -34.93 9.52 20.56
N VAL A 132 -35.06 8.93 19.37
CA VAL A 132 -36.29 9.01 18.56
C VAL A 132 -37.42 8.22 19.22
N ASP A 133 -37.14 7.04 19.77
CA ASP A 133 -38.13 6.21 20.45
C ASP A 133 -38.64 6.88 21.74
N ASP A 134 -37.75 7.47 22.56
CA ASP A 134 -38.15 8.28 23.74
C ASP A 134 -38.97 9.51 23.33
N LEU A 135 -38.61 10.18 22.23
CA LEU A 135 -39.40 11.30 21.71
C LEU A 135 -40.79 10.84 21.26
N ASN A 136 -40.89 9.77 20.48
CA ASN A 136 -42.16 9.19 20.04
C ASN A 136 -43.03 8.78 21.23
N GLU A 137 -42.44 8.18 22.26
CA GLU A 137 -43.17 7.82 23.48
C GLU A 137 -43.67 9.05 24.24
N ARG A 138 -42.88 10.14 24.31
CA ARG A 138 -43.30 11.41 24.93
C ARG A 138 -44.42 12.08 24.14
N VAL A 139 -44.35 12.08 22.82
CA VAL A 139 -45.42 12.59 21.94
C VAL A 139 -46.70 11.78 22.15
N ALA A 140 -46.61 10.45 22.11
CA ALA A 140 -47.75 9.58 22.35
C ALA A 140 -48.37 9.77 23.75
N ARG A 141 -47.55 9.98 24.79
CA ARG A 141 -48.03 10.32 26.15
C ARG A 141 -48.77 11.66 26.17
N ALA A 142 -48.18 12.70 25.58
CA ALA A 142 -48.80 14.03 25.51
C ALA A 142 -50.12 14.01 24.73
N GLU A 143 -50.21 13.21 23.66
CA GLU A 143 -51.44 13.02 22.89
C GLU A 143 -52.54 12.32 23.70
N ARG A 144 -52.19 11.26 24.45
CA ARG A 144 -53.14 10.59 25.35
C ARG A 144 -53.68 11.57 26.38
N GLU A 145 -52.81 12.33 27.04
CA GLU A 145 -53.23 13.36 28.02
C GLU A 145 -54.11 14.45 27.39
N ARG A 146 -53.79 14.89 26.17
CA ARG A 146 -54.60 15.87 25.43
C ARG A 146 -55.98 15.31 25.09
N ASN A 147 -56.04 14.08 24.59
CA ASN A 147 -57.30 13.41 24.25
C ASN A 147 -58.15 13.18 25.51
N GLU A 148 -57.56 12.73 26.61
CA GLU A 148 -58.25 12.60 27.90
C GLU A 148 -58.78 13.94 28.41
N ARG A 149 -58.03 15.04 28.21
CA ARG A 149 -58.48 16.40 28.57
C ARG A 149 -59.66 16.85 27.72
N ILE A 150 -59.60 16.64 26.41
CA ILE A 150 -60.69 16.95 25.48
C ILE A 150 -61.93 16.14 25.84
N GLU A 151 -61.80 14.83 26.09
CA GLU A 151 -62.91 13.99 26.51
C GLU A 151 -63.52 14.45 27.85
N ARG A 152 -62.69 14.85 28.82
CA ARG A 152 -63.16 15.38 30.11
C ARG A 152 -63.93 16.68 29.92
N GLU A 153 -63.41 17.61 29.13
CA GLU A 153 -64.07 18.88 28.78
C GLU A 153 -65.40 18.64 28.05
N GLU A 154 -65.45 17.69 27.10
CA GLU A 154 -66.66 17.34 26.38
C GLU A 154 -67.72 16.70 27.28
N ARG A 155 -67.31 15.83 28.22
CA ARG A 155 -68.22 15.23 29.23
C ARG A 155 -68.79 16.29 30.17
N GLU A 156 -67.96 17.23 30.63
CA GLU A 156 -68.39 18.35 31.48
C GLU A 156 -69.32 19.32 30.73
N GLU A 157 -69.04 19.62 29.46
CA GLU A 157 -69.89 20.47 28.63
C GLU A 157 -71.25 19.80 28.36
N LYS A 158 -71.26 18.50 28.10
CA LYS A 158 -72.50 17.73 27.93
C LYS A 158 -73.34 17.72 29.20
N ALA A 159 -72.72 17.49 30.37
CA ALA A 159 -73.40 17.56 31.66
C ALA A 159 -73.98 18.97 31.95
N ARG A 160 -73.31 20.04 31.52
CA ARG A 160 -73.82 21.42 31.63
C ARG A 160 -75.01 21.71 30.71
N LYS A 161 -75.03 21.13 29.51
CA LYS A 161 -76.14 21.26 28.55
C LYS A 161 -77.36 20.47 29.01
N ASP A 162 -77.17 19.26 29.51
CA ASP A 162 -78.27 18.40 30.00
C ASP A 162 -78.90 18.91 31.31
N GLY A 163 -78.17 19.69 32.11
CA GLY A 163 -78.69 20.35 33.33
C GLY A 163 -79.46 21.66 33.09
N LYS A 164 -79.44 22.23 31.87
CA LYS A 164 -80.15 23.46 31.51
C LYS A 164 -81.17 23.18 30.41
N ASN A 165 -82.29 22.59 30.80
CA ASN A 165 -83.52 22.66 30.01
C ASN A 165 -84.10 24.08 30.15
N GLY A 166 -83.76 24.97 29.20
CA GLY A 166 -84.37 26.29 29.09
C GLY A 166 -83.52 27.34 28.39
N GLY A 167 -83.77 27.55 27.09
CA GLY A 167 -83.61 28.87 26.45
C GLY A 167 -82.42 29.06 25.50
N HIS A 168 -82.75 29.01 24.21
CA HIS A 168 -82.24 29.80 23.08
C HIS A 168 -80.79 30.35 23.09
N GLY A 169 -80.03 29.92 22.07
CA GLY A 169 -79.43 30.83 21.09
C GLY A 169 -78.02 31.34 21.37
N GLY A 170 -77.07 31.00 20.48
CA GLY A 170 -75.77 31.68 20.39
C GLY A 170 -74.63 30.74 20.03
N GLY A 171 -74.62 30.25 18.79
CA GLY A 171 -73.47 29.55 18.21
C GLY A 171 -72.29 30.50 18.09
N GLY A 172 -71.27 30.29 18.91
CA GLY A 172 -69.95 30.83 18.71
C GLY A 172 -69.07 29.73 18.15
N ASP A 173 -68.80 29.81 16.84
CA ASP A 173 -67.68 29.12 16.20
C ASP A 173 -66.42 29.39 17.02
N ARG A 174 -65.97 28.37 17.74
CA ARG A 174 -64.59 28.27 18.14
C ARG A 174 -63.93 27.45 17.06
N ASP A 175 -63.26 28.13 16.14
CA ASP A 175 -62.18 27.58 15.33
C ASP A 175 -61.15 26.93 16.27
N ARG A 176 -61.43 25.70 16.70
CA ARG A 176 -60.43 24.80 17.24
C ARG A 176 -59.67 24.33 16.02
N GLU A 177 -58.57 25.00 15.70
CA GLU A 177 -57.52 24.44 14.84
C GLU A 177 -57.13 23.07 15.44
N ARG A 178 -57.79 22.01 14.95
CA ARG A 178 -57.30 20.64 15.04
C ARG A 178 -56.03 20.63 14.19
N ARG A 179 -54.89 21.00 14.79
CA ARG A 179 -53.61 20.49 14.29
C ARG A 179 -53.68 18.99 14.42
N ASP A 180 -53.84 18.33 13.28
CA ASP A 180 -53.74 16.89 13.16
C ASP A 180 -52.39 16.46 13.76
N PRO A 181 -52.38 15.41 14.60
CA PRO A 181 -51.14 14.88 15.15
C PRO A 181 -50.25 14.39 14.01
N GLU A 182 -48.99 14.82 14.00
CA GLU A 182 -48.01 14.33 13.05
C GLU A 182 -47.71 12.85 13.33
N PRO A 183 -47.55 12.02 12.29
CA PRO A 183 -47.27 10.61 12.46
C PRO A 183 -45.91 10.39 13.17
N PRO A 184 -45.76 9.29 13.93
CA PRO A 184 -44.51 8.96 14.60
C PRO A 184 -43.36 8.88 13.60
N THR A 185 -42.21 9.44 13.97
CA THR A 185 -41.02 9.39 13.11
C THR A 185 -40.39 8.01 13.23
N GLU A 186 -40.29 7.27 12.12
CA GLU A 186 -39.59 5.98 12.11
C GLU A 186 -38.08 6.20 12.19
N ALA A 187 -37.47 5.88 13.34
CA ALA A 187 -36.03 6.03 13.57
C ALA A 187 -35.17 5.38 12.47
N ALA A 188 -35.60 4.25 11.92
CA ALA A 188 -34.89 3.56 10.84
C ALA A 188 -34.89 4.35 9.51
N GLN A 189 -35.96 5.08 9.20
CA GLN A 189 -36.00 5.96 8.03
C GLN A 189 -35.12 7.18 8.25
N LEU A 190 -35.09 7.70 9.49
CA LEU A 190 -34.26 8.85 9.87
C LEU A 190 -32.79 8.51 9.74
N ILE A 191 -32.34 7.42 10.36
CA ILE A 191 -30.96 6.92 10.27
C ILE A 191 -30.54 6.81 8.79
N ARG A 192 -31.34 6.16 7.93
CA ARG A 192 -31.01 6.01 6.50
C ARG A 192 -30.91 7.34 5.76
N ALA A 193 -31.84 8.28 6.00
CA ALA A 193 -31.82 9.59 5.35
C ALA A 193 -30.56 10.38 5.74
N MET A 194 -30.17 10.29 7.02
CA MET A 194 -28.99 10.97 7.56
C MET A 194 -27.68 10.34 7.08
N ASP A 195 -27.61 9.01 7.07
CA ASP A 195 -26.50 8.24 6.54
C ASP A 195 -26.20 8.61 5.08
N GLN A 196 -27.24 8.73 4.25
CA GLN A 196 -27.08 9.16 2.87
C GLN A 196 -26.57 10.60 2.74
N GLN A 197 -27.01 11.51 3.62
CA GLN A 197 -26.52 12.89 3.63
C GLN A 197 -25.04 12.96 3.98
N VAL A 198 -24.60 12.20 5.00
CA VAL A 198 -23.19 12.15 5.39
C VAL A 198 -22.34 11.52 4.28
N LEU A 199 -22.79 10.39 3.70
CA LEU A 199 -22.11 9.74 2.58
C LEU A 199 -21.86 10.72 1.43
N ASN A 200 -22.85 11.52 1.04
CA ASN A 200 -22.70 12.51 -0.03
C ASN A 200 -21.59 13.55 0.24
N GLN A 201 -21.22 13.79 1.50
CA GLN A 201 -20.16 14.71 1.89
C GLN A 201 -18.78 14.04 1.93
N VAL A 202 -18.71 12.78 2.37
CA VAL A 202 -17.45 12.05 2.63
C VAL A 202 -16.99 11.12 1.50
N ASP A 203 -17.88 10.74 0.57
CA ASP A 203 -17.58 9.83 -0.56
C ASP A 203 -16.44 10.37 -1.44
N GLY A 204 -16.44 11.66 -1.77
CA GLY A 204 -15.42 12.28 -2.61
C GLY A 204 -14.00 12.18 -2.03
N PRO A 205 -13.75 12.63 -0.79
CA PRO A 205 -12.46 12.45 -0.10
C PRO A 205 -12.01 10.99 -0.01
N LEU A 206 -12.91 10.06 0.37
CA LEU A 206 -12.58 8.65 0.57
C LEU A 206 -12.21 7.96 -0.75
N ARG A 207 -12.95 8.22 -1.83
CA ARG A 207 -12.61 7.74 -3.18
C ARG A 207 -11.23 8.21 -3.62
N ARG A 208 -10.90 9.48 -3.40
CA ARG A 208 -9.60 10.05 -3.81
C ARG A 208 -8.41 9.45 -3.06
N LEU A 209 -8.58 9.13 -1.79
CA LEU A 209 -7.47 8.70 -0.93
C LEU A 209 -7.23 7.19 -0.99
N ALA A 210 -8.29 6.40 -1.07
CA ALA A 210 -8.21 4.95 -0.89
C ALA A 210 -8.96 4.13 -1.94
N GLY A 211 -9.54 4.75 -2.99
CA GLY A 211 -10.36 4.02 -3.96
C GLY A 211 -11.61 3.37 -3.34
N LEU A 212 -11.98 3.79 -2.13
CA LEU A 212 -13.16 3.33 -1.41
C LEU A 212 -14.42 3.72 -2.19
N GLU A 213 -15.07 2.74 -2.81
CA GLU A 213 -16.33 2.94 -3.51
C GLU A 213 -17.51 2.42 -2.68
N PHE A 214 -18.37 3.32 -2.24
CA PHE A 214 -19.66 2.95 -1.66
C PHE A 214 -20.69 2.77 -2.78
N THR A 215 -21.32 1.59 -2.83
CA THR A 215 -22.25 1.17 -3.88
C THR A 215 -23.71 1.56 -3.57
N ASP A 216 -24.01 2.86 -3.40
CA ASP A 216 -25.37 3.37 -3.67
C ASP A 216 -25.45 4.91 -3.77
N ARG A 217 -26.33 5.40 -4.65
CA ARG A 217 -26.72 6.81 -4.80
C ARG A 217 -28.22 6.93 -5.09
N HIS A 218 -29.10 6.55 -4.17
CA HIS A 218 -30.54 6.80 -4.34
C HIS A 218 -31.22 7.41 -3.10
N GLY A 219 -32.02 8.46 -3.38
CA GLY A 219 -33.14 8.92 -2.55
C GLY A 219 -32.82 9.86 -1.38
N ALA A 220 -32.82 11.17 -1.63
CA ALA A 220 -33.02 12.14 -0.55
C ALA A 220 -34.48 12.00 -0.05
N VAL A 221 -34.68 11.42 1.13
CA VAL A 221 -35.97 11.45 1.80
C VAL A 221 -36.11 12.81 2.48
N ALA A 222 -36.97 13.66 1.93
CA ALA A 222 -37.37 14.89 2.61
C ALA A 222 -38.33 14.52 3.74
N MET A 223 -37.85 14.53 4.98
CA MET A 223 -38.72 14.47 6.15
C MET A 223 -38.94 15.89 6.67
N ALA A 224 -40.20 16.24 6.91
CA ALA A 224 -40.54 17.38 7.75
C ALA A 224 -40.15 17.00 9.18
N MET A 225 -39.14 17.66 9.73
CA MET A 225 -38.64 17.40 11.07
C MET A 225 -39.09 18.51 12.02
N ASP A 226 -39.60 18.12 13.19
CA ASP A 226 -39.83 19.03 14.30
C ASP A 226 -38.50 19.51 14.89
N GLY A 227 -38.45 20.69 15.51
CA GLY A 227 -37.22 21.31 16.01
C GLY A 227 -36.46 20.47 17.05
N LYS A 228 -37.09 19.47 17.67
CA LYS A 228 -36.42 18.48 18.54
C LYS A 228 -35.83 17.31 17.77
N VAL A 229 -36.54 16.81 16.75
CA VAL A 229 -36.02 15.77 15.83
C VAL A 229 -34.81 16.32 15.09
N ASP A 230 -34.86 17.58 14.65
CA ASP A 230 -33.74 18.27 14.01
C ASP A 230 -32.49 18.36 14.90
N GLN A 231 -32.64 18.61 16.20
CA GLN A 231 -31.50 18.67 17.13
C GLN A 231 -30.87 17.30 17.36
N ILE A 232 -31.69 16.26 17.48
CA ILE A 232 -31.25 14.87 17.63
C ILE A 232 -30.52 14.42 16.35
N ALA A 233 -31.12 14.73 15.20
CA ALA A 233 -30.54 14.50 13.88
C ALA A 233 -29.18 15.22 13.75
N GLU A 234 -29.12 16.52 14.06
CA GLU A 234 -27.87 17.28 13.94
C GLU A 234 -26.72 16.70 14.79
N ARG A 235 -27.00 16.25 16.01
CA ARG A 235 -25.99 15.58 16.86
C ARG A 235 -25.48 14.28 16.25
N TYR A 236 -26.38 13.48 15.68
CA TYR A 236 -25.99 12.27 14.95
C TYR A 236 -25.07 12.62 13.77
N ARG A 237 -25.45 13.61 12.95
CA ARG A 237 -24.62 14.09 11.82
C ARG A 237 -23.23 14.51 12.26
N GLN A 238 -23.13 15.34 13.30
CA GLN A 238 -21.86 15.81 13.84
C GLN A 238 -20.99 14.65 14.35
N SER A 239 -21.61 13.67 15.01
CA SER A 239 -20.91 12.49 15.52
C SER A 239 -20.36 11.62 14.41
N VAL A 240 -21.17 11.32 13.39
CA VAL A 240 -20.75 10.52 12.23
C VAL A 240 -19.71 11.27 11.40
N GLN A 241 -19.85 12.59 11.23
CA GLN A 241 -18.86 13.41 10.54
C GLN A 241 -17.50 13.39 11.25
N ALA A 242 -17.47 13.57 12.57
CA ALA A 242 -16.22 13.50 13.34
C ALA A 242 -15.55 12.12 13.23
N ILE A 243 -16.34 11.04 13.21
CA ILE A 243 -15.84 9.68 12.98
C ILE A 243 -15.17 9.56 11.60
N PHE A 244 -15.79 10.11 10.55
CA PHE A 244 -15.19 10.07 9.21
C PHE A 244 -13.97 10.97 9.07
N ASP A 245 -13.92 12.11 9.76
CA ASP A 245 -12.75 12.97 9.77
C ASP A 245 -11.52 12.25 10.36
N ASP A 246 -11.72 11.47 11.43
CA ASP A 246 -10.69 10.62 12.03
C ASP A 246 -10.18 9.55 11.04
N VAL A 247 -11.11 8.86 10.34
CA VAL A 247 -10.78 7.86 9.32
C VAL A 247 -10.03 8.48 8.14
N VAL A 248 -10.50 9.62 7.64
CA VAL A 248 -9.86 10.35 6.53
C VAL A 248 -8.45 10.77 6.89
N GLU A 249 -8.21 11.24 8.12
CA GLU A 249 -6.86 11.62 8.54
C GLU A 249 -5.93 10.41 8.68
N ALA A 250 -6.42 9.28 9.19
CA ALA A 250 -5.65 8.04 9.23
C ALA A 250 -5.25 7.58 7.81
N LEU A 251 -6.20 7.60 6.86
CA LEU A 251 -5.95 7.25 5.46
C LEU A 251 -4.99 8.22 4.77
N ARG A 252 -5.05 9.52 5.08
CA ARG A 252 -4.07 10.51 4.56
C ARG A 252 -2.65 10.19 5.00
N GLN A 253 -2.46 9.73 6.24
CA GLN A 253 -1.12 9.35 6.72
C GLN A 253 -0.57 8.15 5.96
N VAL A 254 -1.40 7.14 5.71
CA VAL A 254 -1.01 5.98 4.87
C VAL A 254 -0.67 6.46 3.46
N HIS A 255 -1.51 7.30 2.86
CA HIS A 255 -1.31 7.81 1.50
C HIS A 255 -0.01 8.62 1.35
N ARG A 256 0.34 9.47 2.32
CA ARG A 256 1.61 10.22 2.30
C ARG A 256 2.84 9.30 2.28
N VAL A 257 2.80 8.20 3.04
CA VAL A 257 3.90 7.21 3.03
C VAL A 257 3.91 6.45 1.71
N ASP A 258 2.75 6.14 1.15
CA ASP A 258 2.62 5.52 -0.16
C ASP A 258 3.23 6.38 -1.29
N GLU A 259 2.96 7.69 -1.28
CA GLU A 259 3.57 8.64 -2.21
C GLU A 259 5.10 8.69 -2.08
N GLN A 260 5.60 8.74 -0.84
CA GLN A 260 7.05 8.70 -0.56
C GLN A 260 7.70 7.42 -1.08
N LEU A 261 7.03 6.27 -0.92
CA LEU A 261 7.50 5.00 -1.44
C LEU A 261 7.65 5.07 -2.97
N VAL A 262 6.62 5.57 -3.68
CA VAL A 262 6.67 5.72 -5.16
C VAL A 262 7.79 6.65 -5.60
N GLU A 263 8.06 7.73 -4.86
CA GLU A 263 9.16 8.66 -5.18
C GLU A 263 10.55 8.06 -4.97
N GLN A 264 10.71 7.19 -3.97
CA GLN A 264 11.99 6.59 -3.59
C GLN A 264 12.31 5.29 -4.33
N LEU A 265 11.34 4.71 -5.06
CA LEU A 265 11.63 3.57 -5.93
C LEU A 265 12.76 3.97 -6.92
N PRO A 266 13.90 3.25 -6.90
CA PRO A 266 15.11 3.71 -7.56
C PRO A 266 14.91 4.01 -9.05
N ARG A 267 15.21 5.24 -9.44
CA ARG A 267 15.47 5.62 -10.83
C ARG A 267 16.97 5.46 -11.06
N ARG A 268 17.33 4.64 -12.05
CA ARG A 268 18.66 4.16 -12.49
C ARG A 268 19.85 5.16 -12.45
N GLU A 269 19.62 6.44 -12.21
CA GLU A 269 20.59 7.54 -12.36
C GLU A 269 21.43 7.82 -11.10
N LYS A 270 21.01 7.40 -9.89
CA LYS A 270 21.69 7.78 -8.62
C LYS A 270 22.91 6.92 -8.24
N ALA A 271 22.95 5.65 -8.59
CA ALA A 271 24.02 4.72 -8.17
C ALA A 271 25.33 4.89 -8.97
N LEU A 272 25.25 5.16 -10.28
CA LEU A 272 26.44 5.37 -11.12
C LEU A 272 27.16 6.69 -10.81
N ALA A 273 26.43 7.72 -10.35
CA ALA A 273 26.99 9.04 -10.04
C ALA A 273 27.83 9.07 -8.75
N SER A 274 27.51 8.23 -7.77
CA SER A 274 28.18 8.17 -6.47
C SER A 274 29.51 7.40 -6.52
N VAL A 275 29.62 6.39 -7.39
CA VAL A 275 30.85 5.59 -7.55
C VAL A 275 31.90 6.29 -8.43
N ALA A 276 31.49 7.16 -9.36
CA ALA A 276 32.39 7.92 -10.22
C ALA A 276 33.29 8.94 -9.48
N GLN A 277 33.03 9.23 -8.20
CA GLN A 277 33.71 10.28 -7.42
C GLN A 277 34.75 9.78 -6.42
N ALA A 278 34.96 8.46 -6.25
CA ALA A 278 35.95 7.95 -5.30
C ALA A 278 37.37 7.94 -5.92
N PRO A 279 38.35 8.69 -5.37
CA PRO A 279 39.73 8.61 -5.82
C PRO A 279 40.38 7.36 -5.22
N ASP A 280 40.61 6.32 -6.03
CA ASP A 280 41.47 5.20 -5.62
C ASP A 280 42.93 5.69 -5.56
N GLN A 281 43.37 6.13 -4.37
CA GLN A 281 44.78 6.32 -4.05
C GLN A 281 45.43 4.96 -3.77
N GLN A 282 45.89 4.28 -4.82
CA GLN A 282 46.84 3.16 -4.66
C GLN A 282 48.05 3.35 -5.59
N ALA A 283 49.22 3.00 -5.03
CA ALA A 283 50.54 3.23 -5.59
C ALA A 283 50.70 2.78 -7.05
N ALA A 284 51.55 3.49 -7.79
CA ALA A 284 51.85 3.25 -9.19
C ALA A 284 52.13 1.75 -9.47
N PRO A 285 51.58 1.19 -10.54
CA PRO A 285 51.73 -0.23 -10.83
C PRO A 285 53.20 -0.57 -11.09
N ASP A 286 53.74 -1.51 -10.31
CA ASP A 286 54.99 -2.19 -10.66
C ASP A 286 54.78 -3.05 -11.92
N LEU A 287 55.08 -2.47 -13.09
CA LEU A 287 54.91 -3.07 -14.42
C LEU A 287 55.84 -4.27 -14.67
N THR A 288 56.76 -4.56 -13.74
CA THR A 288 57.74 -5.64 -13.89
C THR A 288 57.24 -7.02 -13.43
N ARG A 289 56.12 -7.09 -12.70
CA ARG A 289 55.53 -8.35 -12.25
C ARG A 289 54.48 -8.86 -13.24
N VAL A 290 54.64 -10.09 -13.72
CA VAL A 290 53.65 -10.80 -14.54
C VAL A 290 52.59 -11.45 -13.63
N SER A 291 51.32 -11.39 -14.03
CA SER A 291 50.23 -12.08 -13.34
C SER A 291 50.40 -13.60 -13.44
N ARG A 292 50.18 -14.34 -12.35
CA ARG A 292 50.19 -15.80 -12.42
C ARG A 292 48.86 -16.33 -12.99
N PRO A 293 48.86 -17.35 -13.86
CA PRO A 293 47.64 -17.97 -14.37
C PRO A 293 46.73 -18.54 -13.27
N GLU A 294 47.30 -19.04 -12.18
CA GLU A 294 46.54 -19.59 -11.05
C GLU A 294 45.75 -18.49 -10.33
N ASP A 295 46.39 -17.35 -10.05
CA ASP A 295 45.76 -16.20 -9.39
C ASP A 295 44.60 -15.62 -10.23
N LEU A 296 44.76 -15.58 -11.55
CA LEU A 296 43.70 -15.17 -12.47
C LEU A 296 42.51 -16.13 -12.44
N THR A 297 42.80 -17.43 -12.33
CA THR A 297 41.76 -18.46 -12.24
C THR A 297 41.00 -18.32 -10.91
N THR A 298 41.71 -18.16 -9.79
CA THR A 298 41.11 -17.98 -8.46
C THR A 298 40.22 -16.75 -8.38
N VAL A 299 40.67 -15.59 -8.85
CA VAL A 299 39.82 -14.38 -8.89
C VAL A 299 38.64 -14.60 -9.83
N GLY A 300 38.85 -15.24 -10.99
CA GLY A 300 37.77 -15.60 -11.91
C GLY A 300 36.68 -16.48 -11.29
N GLU A 301 37.06 -17.47 -10.49
CA GLU A 301 36.13 -18.33 -9.73
C GLU A 301 35.32 -17.51 -8.72
N GLN A 302 35.96 -16.61 -7.97
CA GLN A 302 35.26 -15.71 -7.03
C GLN A 302 34.23 -14.82 -7.74
N LEU A 303 34.57 -14.25 -8.91
CA LEU A 303 33.62 -13.46 -9.70
C LEU A 303 32.43 -14.31 -10.17
N GLN A 304 32.67 -15.55 -10.57
CA GLN A 304 31.63 -16.48 -11.01
C GLN A 304 30.67 -16.84 -9.87
N GLU A 305 31.20 -17.12 -8.68
CA GLU A 305 30.37 -17.39 -7.50
C GLU A 305 29.49 -16.19 -7.14
N CYS A 306 30.03 -14.98 -7.24
CA CYS A 306 29.27 -13.75 -7.02
C CYS A 306 28.17 -13.56 -8.07
N ALA A 307 28.47 -13.80 -9.35
CA ALA A 307 27.47 -13.73 -10.42
C ALA A 307 26.34 -14.77 -10.22
N GLN A 308 26.66 -15.97 -9.73
CA GLN A 308 25.66 -16.98 -9.37
C GLN A 308 24.81 -16.57 -8.16
N ALA A 309 25.39 -15.91 -7.17
CA ALA A 309 24.64 -15.38 -6.03
C ALA A 309 23.66 -14.28 -6.47
N LEU A 310 24.06 -13.39 -7.39
CA LEU A 310 23.18 -12.39 -7.98
C LEU A 310 22.02 -13.01 -8.78
N ASN A 311 22.22 -14.14 -9.46
CA ASN A 311 21.13 -14.88 -10.10
C ASN A 311 20.06 -15.31 -9.09
N ARG A 312 20.46 -15.85 -7.93
CA ARG A 312 19.52 -16.27 -6.89
C ARG A 312 18.79 -15.09 -6.27
N ALA A 313 19.45 -13.94 -6.15
CA ALA A 313 18.83 -12.71 -5.66
C ALA A 313 17.77 -12.18 -6.66
N ASP A 314 18.06 -12.22 -7.97
CA ASP A 314 17.12 -11.82 -9.04
C ASP A 314 15.82 -12.66 -9.02
N GLU A 315 15.91 -13.95 -8.68
CA GLU A 315 14.75 -14.85 -8.54
C GLU A 315 13.77 -14.42 -7.44
N GLN A 316 14.21 -13.62 -6.46
CA GLN A 316 13.36 -13.14 -5.35
C GLN A 316 12.53 -11.88 -5.71
N LEU A 317 12.98 -11.10 -6.70
CA LEU A 317 12.34 -9.83 -7.08
C LEU A 317 10.83 -9.95 -7.42
N PRO A 318 10.36 -10.99 -8.15
CA PRO A 318 8.93 -11.14 -8.43
C PRO A 318 8.08 -11.31 -7.17
N GLU A 319 8.58 -12.04 -6.17
CA GLU A 319 7.85 -12.28 -4.93
C GLU A 319 7.77 -11.03 -4.06
N ILE A 320 8.88 -10.30 -3.93
CA ILE A 320 8.93 -9.00 -3.25
C ILE A 320 7.93 -8.04 -3.88
N ARG A 321 7.93 -7.98 -5.21
CA ARG A 321 7.01 -7.15 -5.99
C ARG A 321 5.56 -7.48 -5.69
N ILE A 322 5.18 -8.76 -5.74
CA ILE A 322 3.81 -9.20 -5.51
C ILE A 322 3.37 -8.88 -4.08
N ALA A 323 4.21 -9.19 -3.08
CA ALA A 323 3.90 -8.93 -1.67
C ALA A 323 3.64 -7.44 -1.39
N ILE A 324 4.51 -6.56 -1.90
CA ILE A 324 4.34 -5.11 -1.74
C ILE A 324 3.10 -4.63 -2.51
N ARG A 325 2.93 -5.04 -3.77
CA ARG A 325 1.79 -4.61 -4.59
C ARG A 325 0.45 -5.01 -3.98
N GLU A 326 0.32 -6.24 -3.52
CA GLU A 326 -0.93 -6.76 -2.96
C GLU A 326 -1.18 -6.26 -1.53
N GLY A 327 -0.15 -5.82 -0.81
CA GLY A 327 -0.28 -5.26 0.53
C GLY A 327 -0.65 -3.77 0.54
N ARG A 328 -0.40 -3.03 -0.54
CA ARG A 328 -0.67 -1.59 -0.62
C ARG A 328 -2.17 -1.28 -0.69
N MET A 329 -2.51 -0.11 -0.16
CA MET A 329 -3.89 0.41 -0.12
C MET A 329 -4.38 0.90 -1.49
N THR A 330 -3.49 1.50 -2.27
CA THR A 330 -3.77 2.06 -3.59
C THR A 330 -3.45 1.04 -4.68
N PRO A 331 -4.42 0.65 -5.53
CA PRO A 331 -4.12 -0.17 -6.71
C PRO A 331 -3.16 0.61 -7.62
N GLU A 332 -2.05 -0.01 -8.02
CA GLU A 332 -1.11 0.65 -8.94
C GLU A 332 -1.71 0.79 -10.35
N ASP A 333 -1.71 2.01 -10.88
CA ASP A 333 -1.72 2.26 -12.32
C ASP A 333 -0.34 1.90 -12.91
N GLU A 334 -0.30 1.29 -14.10
CA GLU A 334 0.91 0.85 -14.83
C GLU A 334 1.85 1.99 -15.30
N ARG A 335 1.99 3.08 -14.55
CA ARG A 335 2.88 4.19 -14.88
C ARG A 335 4.35 3.90 -14.50
N ILE A 336 5.24 4.68 -15.11
CA ILE A 336 6.68 4.70 -14.80
C ILE A 336 6.84 5.11 -13.32
N GLY A 337 7.38 4.21 -12.49
CA GLY A 337 7.37 4.31 -11.03
C GLY A 337 6.48 3.28 -10.31
N SER A 338 5.84 2.36 -11.05
CA SER A 338 5.14 1.20 -10.49
C SER A 338 6.10 0.08 -10.05
N MET A 339 5.62 -0.85 -9.22
CA MET A 339 6.35 -2.06 -8.82
C MET A 339 6.74 -2.94 -10.02
N SER A 340 6.00 -2.90 -11.12
CA SER A 340 6.41 -3.51 -12.39
C SER A 340 7.65 -2.82 -12.99
N GLY A 341 7.71 -1.49 -12.89
CA GLY A 341 8.90 -0.70 -13.23
C GLY A 341 10.09 -1.05 -12.33
N PHE A 342 9.87 -1.17 -11.02
CA PHE A 342 10.89 -1.60 -10.05
C PHE A 342 11.52 -2.94 -10.43
N GLN A 343 10.71 -3.99 -10.64
CA GLN A 343 11.22 -5.31 -11.00
C GLN A 343 12.04 -5.26 -12.29
N ARG A 344 11.52 -4.58 -13.33
CA ARG A 344 12.23 -4.46 -14.61
C ARG A 344 13.57 -3.74 -14.44
N THR A 345 13.59 -2.59 -13.75
CA THR A 345 14.80 -1.80 -13.54
C THR A 345 15.86 -2.58 -12.76
N TRP A 346 15.48 -3.27 -11.70
CA TRP A 346 16.41 -4.07 -10.92
C TRP A 346 16.90 -5.30 -11.67
N LYS A 347 16.03 -5.98 -12.40
CA LYS A 347 16.43 -7.09 -13.25
C LYS A 347 17.46 -6.67 -14.30
N GLU A 348 17.19 -5.59 -15.03
CA GLU A 348 18.13 -5.07 -16.04
C GLU A 348 19.45 -4.61 -15.42
N HIS A 349 19.43 -4.08 -14.19
CA HIS A 349 20.64 -3.69 -13.47
C HIS A 349 21.47 -4.90 -13.04
N LEU A 350 20.84 -5.91 -12.43
CA LEU A 350 21.50 -7.17 -12.06
C LEU A 350 22.01 -7.92 -13.30
N ASP A 351 21.29 -7.89 -14.41
CA ASP A 351 21.76 -8.40 -15.71
C ASP A 351 23.08 -7.72 -16.13
N GLN A 352 23.14 -6.38 -16.10
CA GLN A 352 24.35 -5.64 -16.45
C GLN A 352 25.53 -5.99 -15.55
N VAL A 353 25.31 -6.04 -14.23
CA VAL A 353 26.36 -6.41 -13.26
C VAL A 353 26.87 -7.82 -13.53
N ARG A 354 25.97 -8.78 -13.79
CA ARG A 354 26.35 -10.15 -14.13
C ARG A 354 27.15 -10.24 -15.43
N GLU A 355 26.77 -9.46 -16.45
CA GLU A 355 27.52 -9.38 -17.71
C GLU A 355 28.94 -8.85 -17.49
N ASP A 356 29.10 -7.79 -16.70
CA ASP A 356 30.40 -7.19 -16.39
C ASP A 356 31.32 -8.19 -15.65
N LEU A 357 30.79 -8.91 -14.66
CA LEU A 357 31.53 -9.96 -13.93
C LEU A 357 31.94 -11.11 -14.87
N ASN A 358 31.02 -11.54 -15.76
CA ASN A 358 31.29 -12.61 -16.72
C ASN A 358 32.33 -12.19 -17.77
N HIS A 359 32.31 -10.94 -18.24
CA HIS A 359 33.31 -10.39 -19.14
C HIS A 359 34.69 -10.34 -18.47
N ALA A 360 34.77 -9.83 -17.24
CA ALA A 360 36.02 -9.80 -16.47
C ALA A 360 36.61 -11.20 -16.27
N ARG A 361 35.75 -12.19 -15.96
CA ARG A 361 36.14 -13.60 -15.83
C ARG A 361 36.68 -14.18 -17.13
N LYS A 362 35.93 -14.05 -18.24
CA LYS A 362 36.34 -14.59 -19.56
C LYS A 362 37.66 -13.99 -20.02
N ALA A 363 37.82 -12.67 -19.89
CA ALA A 363 39.07 -12.00 -20.21
C ALA A 363 40.23 -12.52 -19.34
N GLY A 364 39.99 -12.73 -18.04
CA GLY A 364 40.97 -13.34 -17.13
C GLY A 364 41.36 -14.77 -17.52
N GLU A 365 40.40 -15.60 -17.90
CA GLU A 365 40.63 -16.98 -18.37
C GLU A 365 41.43 -17.02 -19.67
N GLU A 366 41.11 -16.15 -20.63
CA GLU A 366 41.84 -16.02 -21.90
C GLU A 366 43.29 -15.62 -21.65
N ILE A 367 43.52 -14.60 -20.82
CA ILE A 367 44.87 -14.15 -20.45
C ILE A 367 45.63 -15.24 -19.69
N ALA A 368 44.98 -15.94 -18.75
CA ALA A 368 45.60 -17.04 -18.02
C ALA A 368 46.04 -18.17 -18.96
N ARG A 369 45.21 -18.50 -19.96
CA ARG A 369 45.55 -19.49 -21.00
C ARG A 369 46.75 -19.05 -21.85
N GLU A 370 46.75 -17.80 -22.32
CA GLU A 370 47.87 -17.26 -23.11
C GLU A 370 49.18 -17.25 -22.32
N LEU A 371 49.14 -16.88 -21.04
CA LEU A 371 50.29 -16.91 -20.15
C LEU A 371 50.85 -18.34 -19.98
N ARG A 372 49.99 -19.34 -19.79
CA ARG A 372 50.43 -20.76 -19.73
C ARG A 372 51.10 -21.19 -21.02
N GLU A 373 50.53 -20.83 -22.17
CA GLU A 373 51.12 -21.16 -23.47
C GLU A 373 52.49 -20.50 -23.67
N LEU A 374 52.64 -19.24 -23.26
CA LEU A 374 53.90 -18.51 -23.31
C LEU A 374 54.95 -19.15 -22.39
N ASP A 375 54.58 -19.51 -21.17
CA ASP A 375 55.45 -20.20 -20.22
C ASP A 375 55.92 -21.56 -20.77
N GLU A 376 55.02 -22.34 -21.38
CA GLU A 376 55.37 -23.61 -22.02
C GLU A 376 56.28 -23.45 -23.25
N ARG A 377 56.06 -22.42 -24.07
CA ARG A 377 56.92 -22.13 -25.22
C ARG A 377 58.31 -21.68 -24.76
N GLY A 378 58.39 -20.74 -23.81
CA GLY A 378 59.64 -20.29 -23.21
C GLY A 378 60.42 -21.44 -22.56
N ALA A 379 59.74 -22.29 -21.78
CA ALA A 379 60.38 -23.45 -21.17
C ALA A 379 60.93 -24.45 -22.21
N ARG A 380 60.24 -24.62 -23.35
CA ARG A 380 60.74 -25.45 -24.48
C ARG A 380 61.95 -24.84 -25.16
N GLU A 381 61.95 -23.52 -25.38
CA GLU A 381 63.07 -22.79 -25.98
C GLU A 381 64.31 -22.84 -25.09
N VAL A 382 64.16 -22.61 -23.79
CA VAL A 382 65.26 -22.71 -22.82
C VAL A 382 65.83 -24.13 -22.80
N ARG A 383 64.97 -25.16 -22.71
CA ARG A 383 65.40 -26.57 -22.79
C ARG A 383 66.07 -26.93 -24.12
N ARG A 384 65.73 -26.25 -25.22
CA ARG A 384 66.37 -26.43 -26.51
C ARG A 384 67.74 -25.75 -26.54
N ALA A 385 67.84 -24.53 -26.02
CA ALA A 385 69.09 -23.79 -25.93
C ALA A 385 70.13 -24.52 -25.08
N PHE A 386 69.74 -25.04 -23.91
CA PHE A 386 70.65 -25.84 -23.07
C PHE A 386 71.12 -27.12 -23.78
N ARG A 387 70.22 -27.83 -24.47
CA ARG A 387 70.59 -29.03 -25.28
C ARG A 387 71.45 -28.74 -26.51
N GLN A 388 71.54 -27.48 -26.94
CA GLN A 388 72.39 -27.05 -28.05
C GLN A 388 73.72 -26.45 -27.58
N ALA A 389 73.83 -26.14 -26.29
CA ALA A 389 75.03 -25.60 -25.65
C ALA A 389 75.92 -26.71 -25.05
N ASP A 390 75.33 -27.87 -24.74
CA ASP A 390 76.02 -29.16 -24.55
C ASP A 390 76.35 -29.81 -25.90
#